data_AF-A0A854DBB8-F1
#
_entry.id   AF-A0A854DBB8-F1
#
_cell.length_a   1.000
_cell.length_b   1.000
_cell.length_c   1.000
_cell.angle_alpha   90.00
_cell.angle_beta   90.00
_cell.angle_gamma   90.00
#
_symmetry.space_group_name_H-M   'P 1'
#
loop_
_entity.id
_entity.type
_entity.pdbx_description
1 polymer ?
#
loop_
_entity_poly.entity_id
_entity_poly.type
_entity_poly.pdbx_seq_one_letter_code
_entity_poly.pdbx_strand_id
1 'polypeptide(L)'
;MPRIVTIVGASAPTVETFVATTIVREPRFYVRQLSTGAGFGLIPKDRPHRAAIEILNPTTVADPREIVRLLGVTIPRHWQPAIVTRCSVPFGEIYDQYIDIAVDTAAMSDGIAVMNGQRLPLPDPWHWRRNEEGKWTPDSAFVDACVARYKATHQDAGASQSGA
;
A
#
# COMPACT_ATOMS: atom_id res chain seq x y z
N MET A 1 -17.58 6.77 3.49
CA MET A 1 -17.29 5.31 3.56
C MET A 1 -15.81 5.12 3.23
N PRO A 2 -15.05 4.25 3.93
CA PRO A 2 -13.65 4.00 3.57
C PRO A 2 -13.54 3.39 2.17
N ARG A 3 -12.44 3.67 1.48
CA ARG A 3 -12.10 3.10 0.19
C ARG A 3 -11.35 1.80 0.42
N ILE A 4 -11.86 0.71 -0.11
CA ILE A 4 -11.28 -0.62 0.11
C ILE A 4 -10.51 -1.02 -1.14
N VAL A 5 -9.19 -1.06 -1.01
CA VAL A 5 -8.30 -1.67 -2.00
C VAL A 5 -8.09 -3.12 -1.60
N THR A 6 -8.32 -4.04 -2.52
CA THR A 6 -8.13 -5.48 -2.29
C THR A 6 -6.97 -5.96 -3.13
N ILE A 7 -5.90 -6.40 -2.48
CA ILE A 7 -4.74 -7.02 -3.11
C ILE A 7 -5.06 -8.50 -3.30
N VAL A 8 -4.87 -9.01 -4.52
CA VAL A 8 -5.06 -10.42 -4.87
C VAL A 8 -3.80 -10.93 -5.55
N GLY A 9 -3.27 -12.07 -5.12
CA GLY A 9 -2.08 -12.67 -5.70
C GLY A 9 -1.90 -14.13 -5.31
N ALA A 10 -0.83 -14.75 -5.82
CA ALA A 10 -0.41 -16.10 -5.40
C ALA A 10 0.26 -16.13 -4.02
N SER A 11 0.66 -14.97 -3.49
CA SER A 11 1.39 -14.84 -2.23
C SER A 11 0.93 -13.62 -1.46
N ALA A 12 1.06 -13.68 -0.13
CA ALA A 12 0.72 -12.56 0.74
C ALA A 12 1.76 -11.44 0.61
N PRO A 13 1.34 -10.17 0.46
CA PRO A 13 2.23 -9.04 0.69
C PRO A 13 2.69 -9.05 2.16
N THR A 14 3.96 -8.70 2.40
CA THR A 14 4.52 -8.67 3.75
C THR A 14 4.41 -7.28 4.37
N VAL A 15 4.56 -7.21 5.70
CA VAL A 15 4.60 -5.93 6.42
C VAL A 15 5.76 -5.08 5.90
N GLU A 16 6.90 -5.69 5.60
CA GLU A 16 8.08 -5.04 5.05
C GLU A 16 7.79 -4.41 3.69
N THR A 17 7.02 -5.07 2.82
CA THR A 17 6.62 -4.49 1.53
C THR A 17 5.75 -3.25 1.71
N PHE A 18 4.79 -3.29 2.64
CA PHE A 18 3.99 -2.11 2.99
C PHE A 18 4.83 -0.99 3.59
N VAL A 19 5.79 -1.30 4.47
CA VAL A 19 6.69 -0.32 5.07
C VAL A 19 7.59 0.32 4.02
N ALA A 20 8.16 -0.48 3.11
CA ALA A 20 9.04 -0.01 2.04
C ALA A 20 8.31 0.92 1.05
N THR A 21 7.08 0.59 0.66
CA THR A 21 6.29 1.45 -0.23
C THR A 21 5.81 2.73 0.47
N THR A 22 5.59 2.65 1.78
CA THR A 22 5.13 3.79 2.59
C THR A 22 6.24 4.79 2.86
N ILE A 23 7.44 4.35 3.26
CA ILE A 23 8.52 5.26 3.67
C ILE A 23 8.92 6.25 2.56
N VAL A 24 8.74 5.87 1.29
CA VAL A 24 9.00 6.73 0.14
C VAL A 24 8.01 7.91 0.08
N ARG A 25 6.74 7.69 0.43
CA ARG A 25 5.66 8.70 0.32
C ARG A 25 5.36 9.42 1.64
N GLU A 26 5.48 8.70 2.74
CA GLU A 26 5.20 9.14 4.11
C GLU A 26 6.35 8.64 5.00
N PRO A 27 7.44 9.40 5.14
CA PRO A 27 8.62 8.96 5.89
C PRO A 27 8.41 8.98 7.41
N ARG A 28 7.39 9.71 7.91
CA ARG A 28 7.15 9.88 9.36
C ARG A 28 5.84 9.19 9.75
N PHE A 29 5.91 7.89 9.97
CA PHE A 29 4.77 7.09 10.44
C PHE A 29 5.17 6.13 11.56
N TYR A 30 4.17 5.50 12.15
CA TYR A 30 4.33 4.32 12.99
C TYR A 30 3.43 3.20 12.48
N VAL A 31 3.87 1.97 12.72
CA VAL A 31 3.07 0.76 12.49
C VAL A 31 2.39 0.41 13.80
N ARG A 32 1.07 0.21 13.77
CA ARG A 32 0.29 -0.20 14.95
C ARG A 32 -0.55 -1.42 14.63
N GLN A 33 -0.41 -2.48 15.41
CA GLN A 33 -1.30 -3.63 15.30
C GLN A 33 -2.73 -3.24 15.65
N LEU A 34 -3.71 -3.76 14.92
CA LEU A 34 -5.12 -3.56 15.26
C LEU A 34 -5.44 -4.27 16.58
N SER A 35 -6.28 -3.67 17.43
CA SER A 35 -6.64 -4.25 18.74
C SER A 35 -7.29 -5.62 18.64
N THR A 36 -7.90 -5.94 17.49
CA THR A 36 -8.47 -7.25 17.17
C THR A 36 -7.43 -8.30 16.80
N GLY A 37 -6.16 -7.92 16.62
CA GLY A 37 -5.11 -8.77 16.06
C GLY A 37 -5.27 -9.10 14.57
N ALA A 38 -6.33 -8.60 13.92
CA ALA A 38 -6.70 -8.97 12.56
C ALA A 38 -5.91 -8.23 11.46
N GLY A 39 -4.83 -7.54 11.81
CA GLY A 39 -4.04 -6.74 10.88
C GLY A 39 -3.21 -5.65 11.58
N PHE A 40 -2.76 -4.68 10.79
CA PHE A 40 -2.02 -3.51 11.26
C PHE A 40 -2.43 -2.24 10.50
N GLY A 41 -2.15 -1.08 11.08
CA GLY A 41 -2.35 0.21 10.43
C GLY A 41 -1.05 0.99 10.32
N LEU A 42 -0.94 1.77 9.25
CA LEU A 42 0.12 2.75 9.06
C LEU A 42 -0.43 4.12 9.44
N ILE A 43 0.20 4.76 10.43
CA ILE A 43 -0.32 5.99 11.02
C ILE A 43 0.73 7.10 10.90
N PRO A 44 0.44 8.15 10.13
CA PRO A 44 1.31 9.31 10.02
C PRO A 44 1.47 10.02 11.37
N LYS A 45 2.69 10.48 11.68
CA LYS A 45 2.99 11.13 12.97
C LYS A 45 2.34 12.50 13.11
N ASP A 46 2.13 13.21 12.01
CA ASP A 46 1.43 14.49 11.94
C ASP A 46 -0.10 14.32 12.10
N ARG A 47 -0.63 13.12 11.83
CA ARG A 47 -2.06 12.78 11.92
C ARG A 47 -2.28 11.50 12.74
N PRO A 48 -1.95 11.49 14.05
CA PRO A 48 -1.89 10.27 14.86
C PRO A 48 -3.26 9.68 15.24
N HIS A 49 -4.36 10.41 15.00
CA HIS A 49 -5.69 10.03 15.47
C HIS A 49 -6.26 8.79 14.80
N ARG A 50 -5.87 8.49 13.56
CA ARG A 50 -6.34 7.29 12.82
C ARG A 50 -5.31 6.79 11.84
N ALA A 51 -5.39 5.50 11.49
CA ALA A 51 -4.60 4.93 10.42
C ALA A 51 -4.96 5.58 9.08
N ALA A 52 -3.93 5.87 8.29
CA ALA A 52 -4.08 6.33 6.93
C ALA A 52 -4.32 5.17 5.95
N ILE A 53 -3.93 3.96 6.37
CA ILE A 53 -4.31 2.70 5.76
C ILE A 53 -4.32 1.62 6.83
N GLU A 54 -5.38 0.84 6.89
CA GLU A 54 -5.47 -0.38 7.70
C GLU A 54 -5.36 -1.59 6.78
N ILE A 55 -4.43 -2.48 7.07
CA ILE A 55 -4.12 -3.68 6.31
C ILE A 55 -4.59 -4.87 7.15
N LEU A 56 -5.58 -5.60 6.66
CA LEU A 56 -6.05 -6.82 7.30
C LEU A 56 -5.14 -8.00 6.98
N ASN A 57 -5.09 -8.99 7.87
CA ASN A 57 -4.34 -10.21 7.65
C ASN A 57 -4.79 -10.90 6.34
N PRO A 58 -3.84 -11.44 5.56
CA PRO A 58 -4.16 -12.16 4.34
C PRO A 58 -5.13 -13.31 4.60
N THR A 59 -6.09 -13.49 3.70
CA THR A 59 -7.06 -14.59 3.75
C THR A 59 -6.94 -15.41 2.47
N THR A 60 -6.95 -16.74 2.62
CA THR A 60 -6.93 -17.67 1.50
C THR A 60 -8.33 -17.85 0.93
N VAL A 61 -8.47 -17.70 -0.39
CA VAL A 61 -9.68 -17.95 -1.16
C VAL A 61 -9.45 -19.16 -2.05
N ALA A 62 -10.03 -20.29 -1.66
CA ALA A 62 -9.84 -21.56 -2.37
C ALA A 62 -10.52 -21.58 -3.75
N ASP A 63 -11.68 -20.94 -3.88
CA ASP A 63 -12.44 -20.88 -5.13
C ASP A 63 -12.31 -19.51 -5.83
N PRO A 64 -11.61 -19.42 -6.97
CA PRO A 64 -11.49 -18.17 -7.75
C PRO A 64 -12.81 -17.56 -8.19
N ARG A 65 -13.89 -18.33 -8.26
CA ARG A 65 -15.21 -17.80 -8.60
C ARG A 65 -15.66 -16.78 -7.56
N GLU A 66 -15.22 -16.93 -6.31
CA GLU A 66 -15.46 -15.95 -5.25
C GLU A 66 -14.74 -14.62 -5.52
N ILE A 67 -13.54 -14.65 -6.13
CA ILE A 67 -12.82 -13.45 -6.55
C ILE A 67 -13.60 -12.72 -7.64
N VAL A 68 -14.09 -13.44 -8.66
CA VAL A 68 -14.92 -12.84 -9.72
C VAL A 68 -16.23 -12.28 -9.13
N ARG A 69 -16.88 -13.04 -8.25
CA ARG A 69 -18.16 -12.67 -7.63
C ARG A 69 -18.04 -11.44 -6.71
N LEU A 70 -16.97 -11.36 -5.92
CA LEU A 70 -16.80 -10.30 -4.91
C LEU A 70 -16.03 -9.10 -5.44
N LEU A 71 -15.05 -9.31 -6.32
CA LEU A 71 -14.12 -8.28 -6.78
C LEU A 71 -14.28 -7.93 -8.26
N GLY A 72 -15.14 -8.62 -9.01
CA GLY A 72 -15.43 -8.31 -10.41
C GLY A 72 -14.29 -8.56 -11.40
N VAL A 73 -13.19 -9.19 -10.95
CA VAL A 73 -11.99 -9.42 -11.76
C VAL A 73 -11.67 -10.90 -11.90
N THR A 74 -11.16 -11.28 -13.07
CA THR A 74 -10.60 -12.60 -13.31
C THR A 74 -9.14 -12.64 -12.89
N ILE A 75 -8.72 -13.75 -12.27
CA ILE A 75 -7.33 -13.98 -11.87
C ILE A 75 -6.70 -15.17 -12.61
N PRO A 76 -5.37 -15.23 -12.73
CA PRO A 76 -4.68 -16.37 -13.31
C PRO A 76 -4.98 -17.68 -12.56
N ARG A 77 -5.10 -18.80 -13.31
CA ARG A 77 -5.40 -20.11 -12.71
C ARG A 77 -4.32 -20.60 -11.73
N HIS A 78 -3.06 -20.24 -11.97
CA HIS A 78 -1.94 -20.66 -11.13
C HIS A 78 -1.90 -19.96 -9.75
N TRP A 79 -2.77 -18.96 -9.51
CA TRP A 79 -2.96 -18.36 -8.19
C TRP A 79 -3.96 -19.13 -7.34
N GLN A 80 -4.13 -20.44 -7.53
CA GLN A 80 -5.10 -21.24 -6.79
C GLN A 80 -4.38 -22.08 -5.72
N PRO A 81 -4.68 -21.89 -4.41
CA PRO A 81 -5.62 -20.93 -3.85
C PRO A 81 -5.11 -19.47 -3.89
N ALA A 82 -6.03 -18.51 -4.00
CA ALA A 82 -5.66 -17.10 -4.10
C ALA A 82 -5.49 -16.50 -2.71
N ILE A 83 -4.53 -15.60 -2.55
CA ILE A 83 -4.34 -14.84 -1.32
C ILE A 83 -4.92 -13.45 -1.49
N VAL A 84 -5.76 -13.05 -0.54
CA VAL A 84 -6.47 -11.78 -0.54
C VAL A 84 -6.09 -10.97 0.69
N THR A 85 -5.60 -9.75 0.48
CA THR A 85 -5.31 -8.79 1.54
C THR A 85 -6.15 -7.55 1.33
N ARG A 86 -6.95 -7.16 2.34
CA ARG A 86 -7.81 -5.98 2.26
C ARG A 86 -7.13 -4.80 2.94
N CYS A 87 -7.11 -3.68 2.22
CA CYS A 87 -6.58 -2.40 2.66
C CYS A 87 -7.73 -1.39 2.75
N SER A 88 -8.02 -0.90 3.95
CA SER A 88 -9.01 0.14 4.20
C SER A 88 -8.31 1.49 4.27
N VAL A 89 -8.62 2.37 3.32
CA VAL A 89 -8.05 3.73 3.22
C VAL A 89 -9.17 4.75 3.52
N PRO A 90 -8.97 5.69 4.44
CA PRO A 90 -9.95 6.74 4.68
C PRO A 90 -10.27 7.55 3.41
N PHE A 91 -11.47 8.11 3.36
CA PHE A 91 -11.86 9.01 2.28
C PHE A 91 -11.16 10.36 2.40
N GLY A 92 -10.80 10.95 1.25
CA GLY A 92 -10.20 12.28 1.12
C GLY A 92 -8.87 12.26 0.38
N GLU A 93 -8.60 13.32 -0.38
CA GLU A 93 -7.44 13.45 -1.28
C GLU A 93 -6.09 13.25 -0.55
N ILE A 94 -6.02 13.69 0.70
CA ILE A 94 -4.82 13.52 1.55
C ILE A 94 -4.47 12.04 1.80
N TYR A 95 -5.39 11.11 1.53
CA TYR A 95 -5.18 9.68 1.68
C TYR A 95 -4.97 8.94 0.35
N ASP A 96 -4.99 9.63 -0.78
CA ASP A 96 -4.90 8.99 -2.10
C ASP A 96 -3.57 8.28 -2.28
N GLN A 97 -2.49 8.84 -1.72
CA GLN A 97 -1.18 8.21 -1.73
C GLN A 97 -1.13 6.82 -1.04
N TYR A 98 -2.08 6.52 -0.15
CA TYR A 98 -2.15 5.19 0.49
C TYR A 98 -2.90 4.17 -0.37
N ILE A 99 -3.67 4.61 -1.35
CA ILE A 99 -4.13 3.74 -2.43
C ILE A 99 -2.92 3.33 -3.28
N ASP A 100 -2.04 4.26 -3.62
CA ASP A 100 -0.81 3.97 -4.38
C ASP A 100 0.12 3.01 -3.63
N ILE A 101 0.21 3.13 -2.29
CA ILE A 101 0.94 2.17 -1.44
C ILE A 101 0.41 0.75 -1.63
N ALA A 102 -0.92 0.57 -1.64
CA ALA A 102 -1.53 -0.73 -1.85
C ALA A 102 -1.34 -1.24 -3.29
N VAL A 103 -1.38 -0.36 -4.29
CA VAL A 103 -1.11 -0.68 -5.70
C VAL A 103 0.32 -1.15 -5.90
N ASP A 104 1.31 -0.41 -5.40
CA ASP A 104 2.72 -0.80 -5.49
C ASP A 104 2.98 -2.10 -4.74
N THR A 105 2.43 -2.23 -3.53
CA THR A 105 2.58 -3.45 -2.72
C THR A 105 2.00 -4.68 -3.42
N ALA A 106 0.86 -4.52 -4.10
CA ALA A 106 0.29 -5.59 -4.91
C ALA A 106 1.23 -6.00 -6.04
N ALA A 107 1.74 -5.05 -6.82
CA ALA A 107 2.65 -5.33 -7.93
C ALA A 107 3.99 -5.92 -7.47
N MET A 108 4.54 -5.45 -6.35
CA MET A 108 5.76 -6.00 -5.75
C MET A 108 5.63 -7.45 -5.28
N SER A 109 4.39 -7.88 -5.02
CA SER A 109 4.04 -9.24 -4.61
C SER A 109 3.52 -10.09 -5.78
N ASP A 110 3.79 -9.66 -7.01
CA ASP A 110 3.33 -10.29 -8.26
C ASP A 110 1.79 -10.47 -8.31
N GLY A 111 1.06 -9.56 -7.65
CA GLY A 111 -0.38 -9.53 -7.54
C GLY A 111 -1.03 -8.37 -8.30
N ILE A 112 -2.32 -8.17 -8.05
CA ILE A 112 -3.11 -7.04 -8.53
C ILE A 112 -3.80 -6.32 -7.37
N ALA A 113 -3.96 -5.01 -7.49
CA ALA A 113 -4.83 -4.22 -6.63
C ALA A 113 -6.18 -4.01 -7.33
N VAL A 114 -7.27 -4.18 -6.59
CA VAL A 114 -8.64 -4.07 -7.08
C VAL A 114 -9.43 -3.14 -6.17
N MET A 115 -10.19 -2.22 -6.76
CA MET A 115 -11.12 -1.36 -6.03
C MET A 115 -12.35 -1.14 -6.91
N ASN A 116 -13.54 -1.16 -6.31
CA ASN A 116 -14.82 -0.93 -7.00
C ASN A 116 -15.03 -1.82 -8.24
N GLY A 117 -14.66 -3.10 -8.16
CA GLY A 117 -14.83 -4.04 -9.27
C GLY A 117 -13.78 -3.93 -10.38
N GLN A 118 -12.79 -3.05 -10.23
CA GLN A 118 -11.82 -2.74 -11.28
C GLN A 118 -10.39 -2.92 -10.78
N ARG A 119 -9.54 -3.45 -11.67
CA ARG A 119 -8.08 -3.46 -11.45
C ARG A 119 -7.58 -2.02 -11.45
N LEU A 120 -6.88 -1.64 -10.40
CA LEU A 120 -6.21 -0.35 -10.33
C LEU A 120 -4.97 -0.38 -11.25
N PRO A 121 -4.78 0.66 -12.09
CA PRO A 121 -3.62 0.74 -12.96
C PRO A 121 -2.36 0.95 -12.13
N LEU A 122 -1.25 0.39 -12.61
CA LEU A 122 0.06 0.83 -12.13
C LEU A 122 0.37 2.20 -12.75
N PRO A 123 1.15 3.04 -12.06
CA PRO A 123 1.74 4.23 -12.67
C PRO A 123 2.50 3.85 -13.94
N ASP A 124 2.46 4.71 -14.95
CA ASP A 124 3.24 4.57 -16.18
C ASP A 124 4.12 5.83 -16.37
N PRO A 125 5.46 5.74 -16.22
CA PRO A 125 6.22 4.54 -15.89
C PRO A 125 6.03 4.11 -14.42
N TRP A 126 6.15 2.79 -14.16
CA TRP A 126 6.16 2.29 -12.78
C TRP A 126 7.54 2.53 -12.15
N HIS A 127 7.56 3.23 -11.03
CA HIS A 127 8.80 3.77 -10.43
C HIS A 127 9.57 2.77 -9.56
N TRP A 128 9.29 1.48 -9.65
CA TRP A 128 9.91 0.46 -8.84
C TRP A 128 10.56 -0.60 -9.70
N ARG A 129 11.75 -1.02 -9.30
CA ARG A 129 12.55 -2.04 -9.98
C ARG A 129 13.24 -2.95 -8.97
N ARG A 130 13.56 -4.17 -9.37
CA ARG A 130 14.42 -5.04 -8.57
C ARG A 130 15.89 -4.68 -8.82
N ASN A 131 16.67 -4.54 -7.76
CA ASN A 131 18.12 -4.41 -7.85
C ASN A 131 18.80 -5.79 -8.05
N GLU A 132 20.14 -5.81 -8.12
CA GLU A 132 20.92 -7.03 -8.30
C GLU A 132 20.72 -8.07 -7.18
N GLU A 133 20.32 -7.62 -5.98
CA GLU A 133 19.99 -8.47 -4.83
C GLU A 133 18.52 -8.95 -4.85
N GLY A 134 17.76 -8.60 -5.90
CA GLY A 134 16.34 -8.93 -6.02
C GLY A 134 15.41 -8.09 -5.15
N LYS A 135 15.91 -7.06 -4.45
CA LYS A 135 15.12 -6.15 -3.60
C LYS A 135 14.48 -5.06 -4.44
N TRP A 136 13.26 -4.69 -4.09
CA TRP A 136 12.57 -3.55 -4.69
C TRP A 136 13.21 -2.23 -4.28
N THR A 137 13.58 -1.42 -5.26
CA THR A 137 14.11 -0.07 -5.09
C THR A 137 13.34 0.91 -5.97
N PRO A 138 13.02 2.10 -5.44
CA PRO A 138 12.36 3.14 -6.22
C PRO A 138 13.37 3.87 -7.11
N ASP A 139 12.87 4.47 -8.20
CA ASP A 139 13.64 5.41 -9.01
C ASP A 139 14.00 6.68 -8.21
N SER A 140 15.22 7.19 -8.36
CA SER A 140 15.68 8.35 -7.59
C SER A 140 14.83 9.60 -7.83
N ALA A 141 14.46 9.86 -9.09
CA ALA A 141 13.59 10.98 -9.45
C ALA A 141 12.21 10.88 -8.79
N PHE A 142 11.68 9.67 -8.62
CA PHE A 142 10.42 9.44 -7.92
C PHE A 142 10.55 9.69 -6.41
N VAL A 143 11.66 9.27 -5.80
CA VAL A 143 11.98 9.58 -4.40
C VAL A 143 12.07 11.09 -4.18
N ASP A 144 12.82 11.80 -5.04
CA ASP A 144 12.99 13.25 -4.95
C ASP A 144 11.64 13.98 -5.05
N ALA A 145 10.78 13.55 -5.99
CA ALA A 145 9.44 14.09 -6.14
C ALA A 145 8.56 13.84 -4.88
N CYS A 146 8.63 12.65 -4.29
CA CYS A 146 7.89 12.33 -3.07
C CYS A 146 8.39 13.17 -1.88
N VAL A 147 9.70 13.36 -1.73
CA VAL A 147 10.30 14.20 -0.69
C VAL A 147 9.89 15.66 -0.87
N ALA A 148 9.92 16.18 -2.10
CA ALA A 148 9.47 17.54 -2.38
C ALA A 148 8.00 17.74 -2.02
N ARG A 149 7.13 16.80 -2.43
CA ARG A 149 5.69 16.80 -2.08
C ARG A 149 5.48 16.75 -0.57
N TYR A 150 6.22 15.89 0.13
CA TYR A 150 6.14 15.77 1.58
C TYR A 150 6.48 17.08 2.29
N LYS A 151 7.59 17.74 1.89
CA LYS A 151 7.99 19.04 2.44
C LYS A 151 6.97 20.14 2.18
N ALA A 152 6.37 20.16 0.98
CA ALA A 152 5.36 21.15 0.62
C ALA A 152 4.09 21.03 1.48
N THR A 153 3.71 19.81 1.86
CA THR A 153 2.52 19.54 2.69
C THR A 153 2.79 19.54 4.18
N HIS A 154 4.06 19.50 4.61
CA HIS A 154 4.49 19.47 6.01
C HIS A 154 5.58 20.52 6.26
N GLN A 155 5.22 21.81 6.16
CA GLN A 155 6.17 22.93 6.31
C GLN A 155 6.94 22.91 7.65
N ASP A 156 6.35 22.37 8.71
CA ASP A 156 6.99 22.22 10.03
C ASP A 156 8.04 21.09 10.10
N ALA A 157 8.07 20.17 9.13
CA ALA A 157 9.03 19.06 9.11
C ALA A 157 10.47 19.53 8.79
N GLY A 158 10.65 20.73 8.25
CA GLY A 158 11.95 21.36 8.00
C GLY A 158 12.54 22.10 9.21
N ALA A 159 11.75 22.38 10.25
CA ALA A 159 12.19 23.22 11.37
C ALA A 159 12.90 22.45 12.50
N SER A 160 12.82 21.11 12.53
CA SER A 160 13.36 20.31 13.64
C SER A 160 14.83 19.90 13.50
N GLN A 161 15.57 20.42 12.50
CA GLN A 161 17.03 20.17 12.36
C GLN A 161 17.91 21.39 12.68
N SER A 162 17.36 22.44 13.29
CA SER A 162 18.12 23.59 13.78
C SER A 162 17.97 23.75 15.29
N GLY A 163 18.47 22.76 16.03
CA GLY A 163 18.66 22.83 17.47
C GLY A 163 20.03 22.25 17.78
N ALA A 164 21.02 23.14 17.78
CA ALA A 164 22.38 22.89 18.26
C ALA A 164 22.40 22.59 19.77
#